data_AF-A0AAU3MU55-F1
#
_entry.id   AF-A0AAU3MU55-F1
#
_cell.length_a   1.000
_cell.length_b   1.000
_cell.length_c   1.000
_cell.angle_alpha   90.00
_cell.angle_beta   90.00
_cell.angle_gamma   90.00
#
_symmetry.space_group_name_H-M   'P 1'
#
loop_
_entity.id
_entity.type
_entity.pdbx_description
1 polymer ?
#
loop_
_entity_poly.entity_id
_entity_poly.type
_entity_poly.pdbx_seq_one_letter_code
_entity_poly.pdbx_strand_id
1 'polypeptide(L)'
;MIISMLYRATRALLSIPAVLLRRDTAKDAELLVLQHENSVLRRQVNGPVRYEPADRFWLAALSSLIPRRCWSSVFAVTPGTLLAWHRRLIAKEWDYSDRRRRTGRPPTAAALKKLVLRLAQENPRWGHRRIQGELARLGHPIAPSTVWEILHKAGIDPAPRRTGPSWREFLTAQAEGIIAADFFHVDTITGSRLYALAFLEHGTRRLHITGVTAHPTAQWATQQARNLADDLGSRVESLRFVLRDRDSKYTGSFDAVFEAEGMDVLLSAPQAPRMNAHCERVIGTIRREALNHVLLLNEAHARQVLAEYQDHYNRHRPHRSRDQRPPEAQEQPAVLDGFEPRKLLRTRILSGAINEYRHAA
;
A
#
# COMPACT_ATOMS: atom_id res chain seq x y z
N MET A 1 2.50 39.92 16.29
CA MET A 1 3.83 40.55 16.39
C MET A 1 4.01 41.74 15.44
N ILE A 2 3.98 41.55 14.11
CA ILE A 2 4.23 42.62 13.11
C ILE A 2 3.31 43.84 13.28
N ILE A 3 2.00 43.63 13.46
CA ILE A 3 1.02 44.73 13.59
C ILE A 3 1.22 45.57 14.86
N SER A 4 1.65 44.97 15.99
CA SER A 4 1.93 45.74 17.22
C SER A 4 3.23 46.54 17.11
N MET A 5 4.26 45.95 16.51
CA MET A 5 5.53 46.66 16.26
C MET A 5 5.33 47.83 15.31
N LEU A 6 4.55 47.62 14.23
CA LEU A 6 4.16 48.68 13.31
C LEU A 6 3.39 49.79 14.05
N TYR A 7 2.47 49.43 14.95
CA TYR A 7 1.70 50.41 15.74
C TYR A 7 2.57 51.24 16.69
N ARG A 8 3.56 50.63 17.36
CA ARG A 8 4.49 51.37 18.22
C ARG A 8 5.41 52.28 17.41
N ALA A 9 5.92 51.78 16.28
CA ALA A 9 6.79 52.55 15.40
C ALA A 9 6.05 53.77 14.83
N THR A 10 4.82 53.60 14.33
CA THR A 10 4.00 54.71 13.85
C THR A 10 3.69 55.69 14.97
N ARG A 11 3.33 55.22 16.17
CA ARG A 11 3.10 56.11 17.32
C ARG A 11 4.36 56.87 17.74
N ALA A 12 5.53 56.23 17.73
CA ALA A 12 6.79 56.86 18.08
C ALA A 12 7.15 57.95 17.04
N LEU A 13 7.04 57.63 15.75
CA LEU A 13 7.23 58.58 14.64
C LEU A 13 6.28 59.77 14.74
N LEU A 14 5.01 59.53 15.06
CA LEU A 14 4.00 60.57 15.23
C LEU A 14 4.23 61.41 16.50
N SER A 15 4.82 60.85 17.56
CA SER A 15 5.09 61.60 18.80
C SER A 15 6.21 62.64 18.69
N ILE A 16 7.13 62.48 17.72
CA ILE A 16 8.24 63.41 17.47
C ILE A 16 7.74 64.81 17.04
N PRO A 17 6.89 64.96 16.01
CA PRO A 17 6.35 66.26 15.62
C PRO A 17 5.41 66.86 16.68
N ALA A 18 4.71 66.03 17.47
CA ALA A 18 3.84 66.51 18.56
C ALA A 18 4.59 67.21 19.71
N VAL A 19 5.89 66.94 19.89
CA VAL A 19 6.73 67.60 20.90
C VAL A 19 7.34 68.89 20.35
N LEU A 20 7.68 68.93 19.05
CA LEU A 20 8.39 70.05 18.41
C LEU A 20 7.47 71.15 17.86
N LEU A 21 6.26 70.82 17.37
CA LEU A 21 5.36 71.74 16.65
C LEU A 21 3.90 71.60 17.12
N ARG A 22 3.68 71.71 18.43
CA ARG A 22 2.41 71.39 19.12
C ARG A 22 1.13 72.00 18.54
N ARG A 23 1.19 73.13 17.83
CA ARG A 23 -0.01 73.85 17.35
C ARG A 23 -0.43 73.45 15.93
N ASP A 24 0.51 73.21 15.02
CA ASP A 24 0.18 72.86 13.62
C ASP A 24 -0.11 71.37 13.47
N THR A 25 0.64 70.54 14.18
CA THR A 25 0.51 69.07 14.14
C THR A 25 -0.84 68.55 14.68
N ALA A 26 -1.44 69.26 15.64
CA ALA A 26 -2.76 68.90 16.17
C ALA A 26 -3.87 69.18 15.15
N LYS A 27 -3.75 70.26 14.37
CA LYS A 27 -4.71 70.62 13.31
C LYS A 27 -4.58 69.67 12.11
N ASP A 28 -3.35 69.33 11.73
CA ASP A 28 -3.12 68.36 10.65
C ASP A 28 -3.60 66.96 11.04
N ALA A 29 -3.39 66.54 12.29
CA ALA A 29 -3.91 65.28 12.81
C ALA A 29 -5.45 65.26 12.85
N GLU A 30 -6.09 66.37 13.23
CA GLU A 30 -7.54 66.53 13.17
C GLU A 30 -8.05 66.41 11.72
N LEU A 31 -7.39 67.07 10.77
CA LEU A 31 -7.73 66.95 9.35
C LEU A 31 -7.60 65.50 8.86
N LEU A 32 -6.53 64.79 9.22
CA LEU A 32 -6.32 63.39 8.84
C LEU A 32 -7.37 62.46 9.46
N VAL A 33 -7.76 62.69 10.71
CA VAL A 33 -8.84 61.94 11.36
C VAL A 33 -10.15 62.17 10.62
N LEU A 34 -10.51 63.42 10.33
CA LEU A 34 -11.75 63.75 9.63
C LEU A 34 -11.77 63.21 8.19
N GLN A 35 -10.65 63.26 7.47
CA GLN A 35 -10.51 62.65 6.15
C GLN A 35 -10.67 61.13 6.21
N HIS A 36 -10.09 60.49 7.23
CA HIS A 36 -10.19 59.04 7.41
C HIS A 36 -11.61 58.62 7.81
N GLU A 37 -12.28 59.37 8.70
CA GLU A 37 -13.69 59.16 9.03
C GLU A 37 -14.59 59.36 7.81
N ASN A 38 -14.36 60.39 7.00
CA ASN A 38 -15.10 60.60 5.75
C ASN A 38 -14.89 59.44 4.77
N SER A 39 -13.67 58.90 4.67
CA SER A 39 -13.38 57.70 3.89
C SER A 39 -14.14 56.46 4.40
N VAL A 40 -14.24 56.26 5.72
CA VAL A 40 -15.01 55.15 6.31
C VAL A 40 -16.50 55.32 6.04
N LEU A 41 -17.03 56.55 6.18
CA LEU A 41 -18.44 56.85 5.93
C LEU A 41 -18.81 56.66 4.45
N ARG A 42 -17.96 57.13 3.52
CA ARG A 42 -18.14 56.92 2.08
C ARG A 42 -18.13 55.44 1.68
N ARG A 43 -17.40 54.59 2.42
CA ARG A 43 -17.38 53.14 2.19
C ARG A 43 -18.67 52.44 2.63
N GLN A 44 -19.48 53.08 3.48
CA GLN A 44 -20.59 52.41 4.19
C GLN A 44 -21.90 53.22 4.15
N VAL A 45 -22.24 53.73 2.97
CA VAL A 45 -23.41 54.63 2.74
C VAL A 45 -24.75 54.02 3.15
N ASN A 46 -24.88 52.69 3.15
CA ASN A 46 -26.16 51.98 3.34
C ASN A 46 -26.22 51.09 4.60
N GLY A 47 -25.39 51.31 5.63
CA GLY A 47 -25.40 50.47 6.83
C GLY A 47 -24.76 51.10 8.07
N PRO A 48 -24.83 50.44 9.24
CA PRO A 48 -24.20 50.93 10.47
C PRO A 48 -22.67 50.95 10.32
N VAL A 49 -22.04 52.02 10.81
CA VAL A 49 -20.60 52.24 10.67
C VAL A 49 -19.80 51.12 11.38
N ARG A 50 -19.04 50.34 10.60
CA ARG A 50 -18.14 49.28 11.04
C ARG A 50 -16.70 49.64 10.69
N TYR A 51 -15.92 50.02 11.70
CA TYR A 51 -14.48 50.25 11.54
C TYR A 51 -13.72 48.93 11.33
N GLU A 52 -12.96 48.83 10.24
CA GLU A 52 -12.07 47.71 9.94
C GLU A 52 -10.82 47.74 10.84
N PRO A 53 -10.04 46.65 10.94
CA PRO A 53 -8.82 46.62 11.74
C PRO A 53 -7.82 47.72 11.40
N ALA A 54 -7.73 48.13 10.13
CA ALA A 54 -6.88 49.23 9.67
C ALA A 54 -7.41 50.60 10.14
N ASP A 55 -8.73 50.80 10.10
CA ASP A 55 -9.32 52.06 10.55
C ASP A 55 -9.13 52.26 12.07
N ARG A 56 -9.32 51.18 12.84
CA ARG A 56 -9.08 51.17 14.29
C ARG A 56 -7.61 51.45 14.63
N PHE A 57 -6.68 51.00 13.79
CA PHE A 57 -5.26 51.26 13.94
C PHE A 57 -4.93 52.74 13.73
N TRP A 58 -5.41 53.34 12.64
CA TRP A 58 -5.12 54.74 12.32
C TRP A 58 -5.77 55.71 13.32
N LEU A 59 -7.04 55.50 13.66
CA LEU A 59 -7.74 56.32 14.66
C LEU A 59 -7.08 56.21 16.05
N ALA A 60 -6.69 55.00 16.47
CA ALA A 60 -5.99 54.81 17.74
C ALA A 60 -4.57 55.43 17.71
N ALA A 61 -3.87 55.45 16.57
CA ALA A 61 -2.55 56.07 16.45
C ALA A 61 -2.64 57.60 16.49
N LEU A 62 -3.53 58.18 15.67
CA LEU A 62 -3.73 59.63 15.56
C LEU A 62 -4.29 60.26 16.84
N SER A 63 -5.02 59.48 17.67
CA SER A 63 -5.46 59.93 19.00
C SER A 63 -4.32 60.40 19.92
N SER A 64 -3.08 59.95 19.68
CA SER A 64 -1.92 60.38 20.47
C SER A 64 -1.45 61.81 20.17
N LEU A 65 -1.89 62.41 19.06
CA LEU A 65 -1.50 63.75 18.61
C LEU A 65 -2.52 64.83 18.97
N ILE A 66 -3.76 64.42 19.24
CA ILE A 66 -4.85 65.32 19.56
C ILE A 66 -5.00 65.41 21.08
N PRO A 67 -5.05 66.61 21.68
CA PRO A 67 -5.29 66.76 23.11
C PRO A 67 -6.61 66.10 23.55
N ARG A 68 -6.59 65.37 24.68
CA ARG A 68 -7.77 64.61 25.18
C ARG A 68 -9.05 65.44 25.33
N ARG A 69 -8.91 66.73 25.62
CA ARG A 69 -10.03 67.70 25.71
C ARG A 69 -10.81 67.88 24.41
N CYS A 70 -10.18 67.59 23.27
CA CYS A 70 -10.78 67.74 21.93
C CYS A 70 -11.27 66.40 21.37
N TRP A 71 -11.12 65.28 22.08
CA TRP A 71 -11.46 63.97 21.53
C TRP A 71 -12.96 63.82 21.24
N SER A 72 -13.81 64.43 22.06
CA SER A 72 -15.27 64.40 21.86
C SER A 72 -15.75 65.22 20.66
N SER A 73 -14.95 66.18 20.19
CA SER A 73 -15.29 67.00 19.01
C SER A 73 -14.66 66.47 17.72
N VAL A 74 -13.54 65.74 17.82
CA VAL A 74 -12.75 65.31 16.64
C VAL A 74 -13.02 63.86 16.23
N PHE A 75 -13.37 62.98 17.17
CA PHE A 75 -13.63 61.58 16.87
C PHE A 75 -15.13 61.26 16.96
N ALA A 76 -15.65 60.56 15.95
CA ALA A 76 -17.01 60.04 15.95
C ALA A 76 -17.22 58.89 16.98
N VAL A 77 -16.14 58.36 17.56
CA VAL A 77 -16.16 57.22 18.48
C VAL A 77 -15.85 57.67 19.91
N THR A 78 -16.47 57.04 20.91
CA THR A 78 -16.24 57.39 22.32
C THR A 78 -14.77 57.22 22.71
N PRO A 79 -14.21 58.11 23.56
CA PRO A 79 -12.85 57.99 24.09
C PRO A 79 -12.51 56.61 24.69
N GLY A 80 -13.49 55.97 25.34
CA GLY A 80 -13.34 54.62 25.89
C GLY A 80 -13.09 53.55 24.82
N THR A 81 -13.67 53.72 23.64
CA THR A 81 -13.51 52.79 22.51
C THR A 81 -12.13 52.93 21.86
N LEU A 82 -11.66 54.17 21.68
CA LEU A 82 -10.29 54.45 21.19
C LEU A 82 -9.24 53.85 22.14
N LEU A 83 -9.42 54.03 23.46
CA LEU A 83 -8.54 53.44 24.46
C LEU A 83 -8.64 51.91 24.51
N ALA A 84 -9.81 51.33 24.21
CA ALA A 84 -9.95 49.88 24.09
C ALA A 84 -9.22 49.34 22.86
N TRP A 85 -9.27 50.02 21.72
CA TRP A 85 -8.51 49.64 20.52
C TRP A 85 -7.01 49.75 20.76
N HIS A 86 -6.55 50.84 21.39
CA HIS A 86 -5.16 51.02 21.80
C HIS A 86 -4.67 49.86 22.68
N ARG A 87 -5.39 49.57 23.78
CA ARG A 87 -5.04 48.48 24.70
C ARG A 87 -4.99 47.13 24.00
N ARG A 88 -5.91 46.83 23.08
CA ARG A 88 -5.90 45.60 22.28
C ARG A 88 -4.70 45.52 21.34
N LEU A 89 -4.32 46.64 20.70
CA LEU A 89 -3.16 46.70 19.81
C LEU A 89 -1.84 46.44 20.57
N ILE A 90 -1.70 47.00 21.78
CA ILE A 90 -0.56 46.70 22.67
C ILE A 90 -0.60 45.24 23.16
N ALA A 91 -1.77 44.76 23.63
CA ALA A 91 -1.89 43.42 24.21
C ALA A 91 -1.56 42.30 23.21
N LYS A 92 -1.79 42.52 21.91
CA LYS A 92 -1.46 41.57 20.82
C LYS A 92 0.04 41.29 20.65
N GLU A 93 0.90 42.05 21.32
CA GLU A 93 2.34 41.81 21.40
C GLU A 93 2.70 40.76 22.46
N TRP A 94 1.91 40.74 23.54
CA TRP A 94 2.07 39.87 24.70
C TRP A 94 1.15 38.64 24.64
N ASP A 95 0.34 38.52 23.59
CA ASP A 95 -0.48 37.35 23.32
C ASP A 95 0.39 36.22 22.76
N TYR A 96 0.92 35.41 23.68
CA TYR A 96 1.69 34.20 23.36
C TYR A 96 0.80 32.95 23.25
N SER A 97 -0.53 33.09 23.13
CA SER A 97 -1.46 31.96 23.06
C SER A 97 -1.13 31.02 21.89
N ASP A 98 -0.77 31.55 20.72
CA ASP A 98 -0.31 30.75 19.56
C ASP A 98 1.00 30.00 19.80
N ARG A 99 1.86 30.48 20.72
CA ARG A 99 3.13 29.84 21.09
C ARG A 99 3.00 28.86 22.25
N ARG A 100 1.85 28.83 22.91
CA ARG A 100 1.59 27.88 23.99
C ARG A 100 1.40 26.50 23.34
N ARG A 101 2.45 25.66 23.37
CA ARG A 101 2.34 24.24 22.97
C ARG A 101 1.14 23.66 23.73
N ARG A 102 0.08 23.31 23.00
CA ARG A 102 -1.11 22.68 23.58
C ARG A 102 -0.65 21.48 24.39
N THR A 103 -0.82 21.56 25.70
CA THR A 103 -0.57 20.48 26.66
C THR A 103 -1.74 19.50 26.53
N GLY A 104 -1.83 18.86 25.36
CA GLY A 104 -2.87 17.88 25.06
C GLY A 104 -2.50 16.51 25.61
N ARG A 105 -3.49 15.61 25.61
CA ARG A 105 -3.30 14.17 25.88
C ARG A 105 -2.11 13.65 25.05
N PRO A 106 -1.19 12.87 25.64
CA PRO A 106 -0.08 12.31 24.88
C PRO A 106 -0.61 11.52 23.67
N PRO A 107 0.01 11.67 22.49
CA PRO A 107 -0.43 10.98 21.29
C PRO A 107 -0.32 9.46 21.48
N THR A 108 -1.22 8.71 20.86
CA THR A 108 -1.11 7.25 20.81
C THR A 108 0.27 6.83 20.29
N ALA A 109 0.89 5.85 20.96
CA ALA A 109 2.23 5.38 20.60
C ALA A 109 2.33 5.04 19.11
N ALA A 110 3.41 5.47 18.46
CA ALA A 110 3.61 5.29 17.02
C ALA A 110 3.55 3.83 16.58
N ALA A 111 4.07 2.91 17.43
CA ALA A 111 4.01 1.47 17.20
C ALA A 111 2.57 0.96 17.13
N LEU A 112 1.70 1.39 18.06
CA LEU A 112 0.29 1.01 18.08
C LEU A 112 -0.48 1.61 16.90
N LYS A 113 -0.17 2.86 16.52
CA LYS A 113 -0.72 3.46 15.30
C LYS A 113 -0.34 2.66 14.06
N LYS A 114 0.92 2.24 13.95
CA LYS A 114 1.41 1.40 12.85
C LYS A 114 0.70 0.05 12.82
N LEU A 115 0.50 -0.57 13.99
CA LEU A 115 -0.25 -1.83 14.11
C LEU A 115 -1.71 -1.68 13.68
N VAL A 116 -2.41 -0.62 14.12
CA VAL A 116 -3.79 -0.32 13.71
C VAL A 116 -3.89 -0.19 12.17
N LEU A 117 -2.97 0.56 11.56
CA LEU A 117 -2.96 0.76 10.11
C LEU A 117 -2.64 -0.54 9.36
N ARG A 118 -1.70 -1.34 9.87
CA ARG A 118 -1.38 -2.66 9.33
C ARG A 118 -2.61 -3.58 9.33
N LEU A 119 -3.28 -3.73 10.48
CA LEU A 119 -4.49 -4.57 10.58
C LEU A 119 -5.60 -4.10 9.63
N ALA A 120 -5.75 -2.79 9.44
CA ALA A 120 -6.73 -2.23 8.52
C ALA A 120 -6.40 -2.46 7.05
N GLN A 121 -5.11 -2.47 6.69
CA GLN A 121 -4.63 -2.75 5.33
C GLN A 121 -4.71 -4.25 5.01
N GLU A 122 -4.29 -5.11 5.92
CA GLU A 122 -4.35 -6.57 5.77
C GLU A 122 -5.79 -7.08 5.75
N ASN A 123 -6.73 -6.37 6.41
CA ASN A 123 -8.13 -6.79 6.53
C ASN A 123 -9.10 -5.67 6.10
N PRO A 124 -9.33 -5.49 4.78
CA PRO A 124 -10.22 -4.44 4.26
C PRO A 124 -11.67 -4.53 4.78
N ARG A 125 -12.14 -5.73 5.14
CA ARG A 125 -13.49 -5.93 5.68
C ARG A 125 -13.65 -5.51 7.14
N TRP A 126 -12.56 -5.29 7.88
CA TRP A 126 -12.64 -5.02 9.31
C TRP A 126 -12.96 -3.56 9.61
N GLY A 127 -14.06 -3.35 10.32
CA GLY A 127 -14.39 -2.05 10.92
C GLY A 127 -13.54 -1.73 12.14
N HIS A 128 -13.53 -0.45 12.54
CA HIS A 128 -12.75 0.04 13.69
C HIS A 128 -13.06 -0.71 15.00
N ARG A 129 -14.31 -1.16 15.21
CA ARG A 129 -14.68 -2.00 16.37
C ARG A 129 -14.04 -3.39 16.32
N ARG A 130 -13.95 -4.02 15.15
CA ARG A 130 -13.31 -5.34 15.01
C ARG A 130 -11.81 -5.24 15.24
N ILE A 131 -11.17 -4.23 14.64
CA ILE A 131 -9.74 -3.93 14.87
C ILE A 131 -9.47 -3.67 16.35
N GLN A 132 -10.34 -2.91 17.02
CA GLN A 132 -10.23 -2.69 18.46
C GLN A 132 -10.34 -3.99 19.26
N GLY A 133 -11.24 -4.90 18.89
CA GLY A 133 -11.36 -6.22 19.53
C GLY A 133 -10.11 -7.08 19.38
N GLU A 134 -9.48 -7.10 18.19
CA GLU A 134 -8.22 -7.83 17.98
C GLU A 134 -7.06 -7.18 18.76
N LEU A 135 -7.01 -5.86 18.83
CA LEU A 135 -6.02 -5.15 19.65
C LEU A 135 -6.20 -5.42 21.14
N ALA A 136 -7.45 -5.52 21.61
CA ALA A 136 -7.74 -5.90 22.99
C ALA A 136 -7.24 -7.32 23.30
N ARG A 137 -7.39 -8.27 22.36
CA ARG A 137 -6.82 -9.63 22.49
C ARG A 137 -5.30 -9.64 22.55
N LEU A 138 -4.64 -8.74 21.83
CA LEU A 138 -3.18 -8.56 21.86
C LEU A 138 -2.69 -7.77 23.09
N GLY A 139 -3.57 -7.44 24.04
CA GLY A 139 -3.21 -6.73 25.27
C GLY A 139 -3.08 -5.20 25.10
N HIS A 140 -3.64 -4.64 24.02
CA HIS A 140 -3.65 -3.19 23.76
C HIS A 140 -5.06 -2.61 23.96
N PRO A 141 -5.44 -2.23 25.20
CA PRO A 141 -6.75 -1.67 25.49
C PRO A 141 -6.85 -0.24 24.96
N ILE A 142 -7.45 -0.09 23.78
CA ILE A 142 -7.78 1.22 23.20
C ILE A 142 -9.27 1.36 22.94
N ALA A 143 -9.76 2.60 22.99
CA ALA A 143 -11.15 2.89 22.67
C ALA A 143 -11.40 2.73 21.17
N PRO A 144 -12.59 2.24 20.75
CA PRO A 144 -12.95 2.16 19.33
C PRO A 144 -12.89 3.51 18.61
N SER A 145 -13.17 4.61 19.32
CA SER A 145 -13.05 5.98 18.81
C SER A 145 -11.61 6.35 18.46
N THR A 146 -10.62 5.90 19.23
CA THR A 146 -9.20 6.11 18.94
C THR A 146 -8.78 5.37 17.66
N VAL A 147 -9.26 4.14 17.47
CA VAL A 147 -9.05 3.40 16.21
C VAL A 147 -9.68 4.13 15.04
N TRP A 148 -10.92 4.60 15.19
CA TRP A 148 -11.61 5.37 14.15
C TRP A 148 -10.85 6.65 13.78
N GLU A 149 -10.38 7.43 14.76
CA GLU A 149 -9.58 8.63 14.51
C GLU A 149 -8.27 8.33 13.77
N ILE A 150 -7.58 7.24 14.13
CA ILE A 150 -6.35 6.83 13.48
C ILE A 150 -6.60 6.52 11.99
N LEU A 151 -7.68 5.78 11.71
CA LEU A 151 -8.06 5.41 10.34
C LEU A 151 -8.50 6.64 9.54
N HIS A 152 -9.35 7.49 10.13
CA HIS A 152 -9.82 8.72 9.51
C HIS A 152 -8.68 9.69 9.18
N LYS A 153 -7.74 9.89 10.12
CA LYS A 153 -6.54 10.71 9.88
C LYS A 153 -5.61 10.14 8.81
N ALA A 154 -5.66 8.83 8.57
CA ALA A 154 -4.91 8.17 7.52
C ALA A 154 -5.66 8.12 6.17
N GLY A 155 -6.87 8.71 6.09
CA GLY A 155 -7.70 8.69 4.88
C GLY A 155 -8.31 7.32 4.56
N ILE A 156 -8.41 6.43 5.55
CA ILE A 156 -8.98 5.09 5.37
C ILE A 156 -10.47 5.13 5.67
N ASP A 157 -11.29 4.84 4.66
CA ASP A 157 -12.75 4.84 4.78
C ASP A 157 -13.26 3.80 5.80
N PRO A 158 -14.42 4.07 6.44
CA PRO A 158 -15.06 3.11 7.33
C PRO A 158 -15.56 1.87 6.56
N ALA A 159 -15.27 0.68 7.09
CA ALA A 159 -15.88 -0.58 6.62
C ALA A 159 -17.42 -0.51 6.75
N PRO A 160 -18.20 -1.17 5.87
CA PRO A 160 -17.79 -2.18 4.89
C PRO A 160 -17.38 -1.62 3.51
N ARG A 161 -17.46 -0.30 3.29
CA ARG A 161 -17.23 0.35 1.99
C ARG A 161 -15.75 0.61 1.67
N ARG A 162 -14.85 -0.26 2.14
CA ARG A 162 -13.49 -0.28 1.57
C ARG A 162 -13.58 -0.99 0.23
N THR A 163 -12.84 -0.53 -0.78
CA THR A 163 -12.70 -1.24 -2.04
C THR A 163 -12.47 -2.73 -1.75
N GLY A 164 -13.34 -3.59 -2.32
CA GLY A 164 -13.23 -5.04 -2.14
C GLY A 164 -11.86 -5.55 -2.60
N PRO A 165 -11.54 -6.83 -2.35
CA PRO A 165 -10.29 -7.39 -2.83
C PRO A 165 -10.17 -7.12 -4.34
N SER A 166 -9.00 -6.66 -4.75
CA SER A 166 -8.69 -6.53 -6.16
C SER A 166 -8.86 -7.88 -6.86
N TRP A 167 -9.14 -7.88 -8.17
CA TRP A 167 -9.17 -9.12 -8.95
C TRP A 167 -7.91 -9.97 -8.75
N ARG A 168 -6.74 -9.34 -8.59
CA ARG A 168 -5.49 -10.04 -8.32
C ARG A 168 -5.52 -10.75 -6.98
N GLU A 169 -5.93 -10.09 -5.90
CA GLU A 169 -6.02 -10.70 -4.57
C GLU A 169 -7.05 -11.83 -4.54
N PHE A 170 -8.21 -11.62 -5.17
CA PHE A 170 -9.23 -12.65 -5.31
C PHE A 170 -8.68 -13.89 -6.04
N LEU A 171 -8.10 -13.70 -7.23
CA LEU A 171 -7.55 -14.80 -8.03
C LEU A 171 -6.36 -15.48 -7.34
N THR A 172 -5.54 -14.73 -6.60
CA THR A 172 -4.42 -15.31 -5.85
C THR A 172 -4.91 -16.20 -4.72
N ALA A 173 -5.95 -15.78 -3.99
CA ALA A 173 -6.55 -16.60 -2.94
C ALA A 173 -7.22 -17.86 -3.53
N GLN A 174 -7.88 -17.76 -4.68
CA GLN A 174 -8.46 -18.93 -5.36
C GLN A 174 -7.39 -19.88 -5.92
N ALA A 175 -6.23 -19.35 -6.32
CA ALA A 175 -5.14 -20.14 -6.89
C ALA A 175 -4.57 -21.19 -5.90
N GLU A 176 -4.67 -20.97 -4.59
CA GLU A 176 -4.23 -21.94 -3.57
C GLU A 176 -4.98 -23.27 -3.67
N GLY A 177 -6.24 -23.24 -4.12
CA GLY A 177 -7.08 -24.43 -4.26
C GLY A 177 -7.05 -25.07 -5.65
N ILE A 178 -6.20 -24.62 -6.58
CA ILE A 178 -6.23 -25.09 -7.98
C ILE A 178 -4.93 -25.81 -8.33
N ILE A 179 -5.05 -27.01 -8.87
CA ILE A 179 -3.98 -27.72 -9.58
C ILE A 179 -4.38 -27.85 -11.05
N ALA A 180 -3.47 -27.54 -11.97
CA ALA A 180 -3.75 -27.63 -13.39
C ALA A 180 -2.95 -28.76 -14.03
N ALA A 181 -3.53 -29.49 -14.97
CA ALA A 181 -2.91 -30.59 -15.69
C ALA A 181 -2.74 -30.23 -17.17
N ASP A 182 -1.64 -30.65 -17.78
CA ASP A 182 -1.44 -30.51 -19.21
C ASP A 182 -0.46 -31.55 -19.77
N PHE A 183 -0.70 -31.97 -21.02
CA PHE A 183 0.18 -32.87 -21.76
C PHE A 183 1.16 -32.07 -22.61
N PHE A 184 2.42 -32.50 -22.63
CA PHE A 184 3.38 -31.99 -23.59
C PHE A 184 4.20 -33.11 -24.20
N HIS A 185 4.63 -32.92 -25.45
CA HIS A 185 5.43 -33.91 -26.16
C HIS A 185 6.90 -33.49 -26.25
N VAL A 186 7.77 -34.47 -26.40
CA VAL A 186 9.19 -34.27 -26.64
C VAL A 186 9.70 -35.32 -27.61
N ASP A 187 10.56 -34.91 -28.54
CA ASP A 187 11.08 -35.77 -29.58
C ASP A 187 12.49 -36.26 -29.21
N THR A 188 12.75 -37.54 -29.46
CA THR A 188 14.05 -38.19 -29.22
C THR A 188 14.98 -38.01 -30.42
N ILE A 189 16.27 -38.33 -30.24
CA ILE A 189 17.25 -38.29 -31.33
C ILE A 189 16.92 -39.24 -32.50
N THR A 190 16.13 -40.29 -32.24
CA THR A 190 15.66 -41.23 -33.27
C THR A 190 14.40 -40.73 -33.98
N GLY A 191 13.89 -39.54 -33.63
CA GLY A 191 12.65 -38.98 -34.17
C GLY A 191 11.38 -39.55 -33.53
N SER A 192 11.49 -40.39 -32.51
CA SER A 192 10.32 -40.93 -31.79
C SER A 192 9.74 -39.89 -30.85
N ARG A 193 8.43 -39.67 -30.91
CA ARG A 193 7.70 -38.74 -30.05
C ARG A 193 7.31 -39.40 -28.74
N LEU A 194 7.65 -38.75 -27.63
CA LEU A 194 7.24 -39.09 -26.28
C LEU A 194 6.28 -38.04 -25.74
N TYR A 195 5.43 -38.43 -24.81
CA TYR A 195 4.47 -37.57 -24.13
C TYR A 195 4.75 -37.62 -22.63
N ALA A 196 4.68 -36.46 -22.00
CA ALA A 196 4.77 -36.30 -20.56
C ALA A 196 3.51 -35.58 -20.05
N LEU A 197 3.10 -35.94 -18.85
CA LEU A 197 1.98 -35.30 -18.15
C LEU A 197 2.54 -34.47 -16.99
N ALA A 198 2.21 -33.18 -17.00
CA ALA A 198 2.59 -32.25 -15.95
C ALA A 198 1.36 -31.74 -15.21
N PHE A 199 1.51 -31.58 -13.90
CA PHE A 199 0.58 -30.92 -13.03
C PHE A 199 1.26 -29.74 -12.34
N LEU A 200 0.55 -28.64 -12.17
CA LEU A 200 1.07 -27.42 -11.58
C LEU A 200 0.09 -26.88 -10.55
N GLU A 201 0.51 -26.80 -9.29
CA GLU A 201 -0.23 -26.08 -8.26
C GLU A 201 -0.20 -24.58 -8.56
N HIS A 202 -1.36 -23.94 -8.73
CA HIS A 202 -1.42 -22.52 -9.11
C HIS A 202 -0.92 -21.59 -7.99
N GLY A 203 -1.22 -21.90 -6.72
CA GLY A 203 -0.80 -21.09 -5.58
C GLY A 203 0.70 -21.20 -5.33
N THR A 204 1.18 -22.42 -5.09
CA THR A 204 2.59 -22.67 -4.73
C THR A 204 3.52 -22.69 -5.94
N ARG A 205 2.99 -22.81 -7.17
CA ARG A 205 3.80 -23.05 -8.37
C ARG A 205 4.62 -24.33 -8.30
N ARG A 206 4.25 -25.30 -7.47
CA ARG A 206 4.92 -26.60 -7.42
C ARG A 206 4.56 -27.41 -8.66
N LEU A 207 5.59 -27.89 -9.35
CA LEU A 207 5.47 -28.69 -10.57
C LEU A 207 5.58 -30.18 -10.23
N HIS A 208 4.72 -30.97 -10.83
CA HIS A 208 4.71 -32.42 -10.72
C HIS A 208 4.69 -33.01 -12.13
N ILE A 209 5.71 -33.77 -12.51
CA ILE A 209 5.79 -34.51 -13.76
C ILE A 209 5.65 -35.98 -13.41
N THR A 210 4.49 -36.55 -13.69
CA THR A 210 4.14 -37.88 -13.18
C THR A 210 4.75 -39.01 -14.00
N GLY A 211 4.98 -38.79 -15.29
CA GLY A 211 5.58 -39.80 -16.14
C GLY A 211 5.81 -39.36 -17.59
N VAL A 212 6.53 -40.22 -18.32
CA VAL A 212 6.81 -40.11 -19.76
C VAL A 212 6.45 -41.42 -20.43
N THR A 213 5.82 -41.37 -21.61
CA THR A 213 5.41 -42.53 -22.41
C THR A 213 5.43 -42.23 -23.91
N ALA A 214 5.75 -43.22 -24.74
CA ALA A 214 5.47 -43.15 -26.19
C ALA A 214 3.97 -43.29 -26.53
N HIS A 215 3.18 -43.90 -25.63
CA HIS A 215 1.78 -44.26 -25.86
C HIS A 215 0.89 -43.68 -24.75
N PRO A 216 0.44 -42.42 -24.87
CA PRO A 216 -0.32 -41.75 -23.82
C PRO A 216 -1.79 -42.18 -23.86
N THR A 217 -2.06 -43.40 -23.41
CA THR A 217 -3.42 -43.97 -23.34
C THR A 217 -4.19 -43.39 -22.14
N ALA A 218 -5.52 -43.49 -22.19
CA ALA A 218 -6.38 -43.10 -21.06
C ALA A 218 -6.06 -43.88 -19.77
N GLN A 219 -5.73 -45.17 -19.90
CA GLN A 219 -5.31 -46.00 -18.76
C GLN A 219 -4.00 -45.49 -18.16
N TRP A 220 -3.02 -45.16 -19.00
CA TRP A 220 -1.76 -44.59 -18.54
C TRP A 220 -1.98 -43.25 -17.83
N ALA A 221 -2.79 -42.35 -18.40
CA ALA A 221 -3.13 -41.06 -17.80
C ALA A 221 -3.83 -41.23 -16.44
N THR A 222 -4.78 -42.17 -16.34
CA THR A 222 -5.46 -42.50 -15.09
C THR A 222 -4.47 -43.01 -14.03
N GLN A 223 -3.51 -43.84 -14.43
CA GLN A 223 -2.47 -44.29 -13.48
C GLN A 223 -1.58 -43.14 -13.03
N GLN A 224 -1.26 -42.19 -13.92
CA GLN A 224 -0.51 -41.00 -13.54
C GLN A 224 -1.27 -40.11 -12.55
N ALA A 225 -2.59 -39.97 -12.71
CA ALA A 225 -3.43 -39.26 -11.76
C ALA A 225 -3.40 -39.92 -10.38
N ARG A 226 -3.46 -41.26 -10.31
CA ARG A 226 -3.35 -42.00 -9.04
C ARG A 226 -2.01 -41.77 -8.36
N ASN A 227 -0.92 -41.89 -9.12
CA ASN A 227 0.43 -41.66 -8.60
C ASN A 227 0.57 -40.23 -8.04
N LEU A 228 -0.07 -39.23 -8.66
CA LEU A 228 -0.08 -37.87 -8.14
C LEU A 228 -0.92 -37.73 -6.87
N ALA A 229 -2.14 -38.29 -6.85
CA ALA A 229 -3.00 -38.27 -5.68
C ALA A 229 -2.27 -38.87 -4.45
N ASP A 230 -1.58 -39.99 -4.66
CA ASP A 230 -0.73 -40.62 -3.65
C ASP A 230 0.43 -39.71 -3.19
N ASP A 231 1.14 -39.04 -4.13
CA ASP A 231 2.27 -38.14 -3.81
C ASP A 231 1.83 -36.85 -3.08
N LEU A 232 0.65 -36.32 -3.41
CA LEU A 232 0.13 -35.12 -2.77
C LEU A 232 -0.18 -35.35 -1.27
N GLY A 233 -0.57 -36.57 -0.88
CA GLY A 233 -0.85 -36.95 0.51
C GLY A 233 -1.76 -35.94 1.22
N SER A 234 -1.38 -35.48 2.42
CA SER A 234 -2.16 -34.48 3.19
C SER A 234 -2.34 -33.13 2.48
N ARG A 235 -1.58 -32.83 1.40
CA ARG A 235 -1.72 -31.57 0.66
C ARG A 235 -2.94 -31.57 -0.26
N VAL A 236 -3.50 -32.74 -0.57
CA VAL A 236 -4.76 -32.89 -1.32
C VAL A 236 -5.88 -32.09 -0.64
N GLU A 237 -5.93 -32.08 0.69
CA GLU A 237 -6.96 -31.34 1.46
C GLU A 237 -6.97 -29.82 1.21
N SER A 238 -5.85 -29.26 0.75
CA SER A 238 -5.75 -27.84 0.40
C SER A 238 -6.21 -27.52 -1.02
N LEU A 239 -6.25 -28.53 -1.89
CA LEU A 239 -6.63 -28.39 -3.28
C LEU A 239 -8.11 -28.76 -3.46
N ARG A 240 -8.86 -27.96 -4.23
CA ARG A 240 -10.30 -28.15 -4.45
C ARG A 240 -10.67 -28.35 -5.90
N PHE A 241 -9.83 -27.88 -6.82
CA PHE A 241 -10.14 -27.88 -8.24
C PHE A 241 -8.98 -28.43 -9.05
N VAL A 242 -9.30 -29.31 -10.00
CA VAL A 242 -8.37 -29.78 -11.03
C VAL A 242 -8.74 -29.12 -12.36
N LEU A 243 -7.88 -28.26 -12.87
CA LEU A 243 -8.06 -27.62 -14.17
C LEU A 243 -7.36 -28.43 -15.26
N ARG A 244 -8.10 -28.87 -16.28
CA ARG A 244 -7.50 -29.52 -17.46
C ARG A 244 -8.15 -29.04 -18.75
N ASP A 245 -7.51 -29.35 -19.87
CA ASP A 245 -8.12 -29.16 -21.18
C ASP A 245 -9.06 -30.33 -21.55
N ARG A 246 -9.57 -30.30 -22.78
CA ARG A 246 -10.47 -31.34 -23.31
C ARG A 246 -9.75 -32.38 -24.17
N ASP A 247 -8.45 -32.61 -23.99
CA ASP A 247 -7.76 -33.70 -24.70
C ASP A 247 -8.45 -35.04 -24.41
N SER A 248 -8.66 -35.86 -25.45
CA SER A 248 -9.36 -37.14 -25.38
C SER A 248 -8.66 -38.18 -24.49
N LYS A 249 -7.39 -37.94 -24.13
CA LYS A 249 -6.64 -38.74 -23.14
C LYS A 249 -7.22 -38.61 -21.74
N TYR A 250 -7.83 -37.47 -21.42
CA TYR A 250 -8.54 -37.26 -20.17
C TYR A 250 -9.94 -37.86 -20.29
N THR A 251 -10.15 -38.95 -19.57
CA THR A 251 -11.41 -39.71 -19.56
C THR A 251 -12.09 -39.59 -18.21
N GLY A 252 -13.35 -40.05 -18.10
CA GLY A 252 -14.04 -40.06 -16.81
C GLY A 252 -13.31 -40.85 -15.71
N SER A 253 -12.52 -41.87 -16.07
CA SER A 253 -11.70 -42.59 -15.08
C SER A 253 -10.54 -41.77 -14.54
N PHE A 254 -10.02 -40.82 -15.32
CA PHE A 254 -9.00 -39.87 -14.87
C PHE A 254 -9.63 -38.87 -13.88
N ASP A 255 -10.79 -38.32 -14.23
CA ASP A 255 -11.51 -37.35 -13.40
C ASP A 255 -11.94 -37.99 -12.06
N ALA A 256 -12.44 -39.23 -12.10
CA ALA A 256 -12.88 -39.98 -10.93
C ALA A 256 -11.80 -40.18 -9.86
N VAL A 257 -10.50 -40.17 -10.23
CA VAL A 257 -9.41 -40.24 -9.25
C VAL A 257 -9.41 -39.00 -8.36
N PHE A 258 -9.61 -37.82 -8.93
CA PHE A 258 -9.62 -36.58 -8.17
C PHE A 258 -10.96 -36.31 -7.48
N GLU A 259 -12.07 -36.72 -8.10
CA GLU A 259 -13.39 -36.66 -7.47
C GLU A 259 -13.47 -37.54 -6.21
N ALA A 260 -12.82 -38.70 -6.21
CA ALA A 260 -12.71 -39.56 -5.02
C ALA A 260 -11.97 -38.88 -3.86
N GLU A 261 -11.05 -37.97 -4.18
CA GLU A 261 -10.33 -37.12 -3.22
C GLU A 261 -11.07 -35.81 -2.89
N GLY A 262 -12.30 -35.63 -3.37
CA GLY A 262 -13.14 -34.46 -3.09
C GLY A 262 -12.81 -33.22 -3.92
N MET A 263 -12.12 -33.38 -5.05
CA MET A 263 -11.78 -32.28 -5.95
C MET A 263 -12.77 -32.18 -7.12
N ASP A 264 -13.13 -30.95 -7.49
CA ASP A 264 -13.98 -30.66 -8.65
C ASP A 264 -13.14 -30.51 -9.92
N VAL A 265 -13.53 -31.20 -11.00
CA VAL A 265 -12.85 -31.08 -12.30
C VAL A 265 -13.39 -29.87 -13.08
N LEU A 266 -12.48 -28.95 -13.40
CA LEU A 266 -12.75 -27.77 -14.22
C LEU A 266 -12.16 -27.94 -15.62
N LEU A 267 -13.00 -27.73 -16.64
CA LEU A 267 -12.58 -27.81 -18.04
C LEU A 267 -12.28 -26.42 -18.60
N SER A 268 -11.11 -26.26 -19.21
CA SER A 268 -10.82 -25.08 -20.03
C SER A 268 -11.81 -24.98 -21.19
N ALA A 269 -12.14 -23.78 -21.69
CA ALA A 269 -13.00 -23.61 -22.87
C ALA A 269 -12.32 -24.18 -24.14
N PRO A 270 -13.10 -24.59 -25.17
CA PRO A 270 -12.52 -25.18 -26.36
C PRO A 270 -11.55 -24.19 -27.01
N GLN A 271 -10.35 -24.66 -27.37
CA GLN A 271 -9.31 -23.84 -28.01
C GLN A 271 -8.91 -22.59 -27.21
N ALA A 272 -9.00 -22.64 -25.87
CA ALA A 272 -8.65 -21.53 -24.99
C ALA A 272 -7.43 -21.85 -24.09
N PRO A 273 -6.21 -22.00 -24.67
CA PRO A 273 -5.00 -22.31 -23.89
C PRO A 273 -4.70 -21.25 -22.82
N ARG A 274 -5.20 -20.01 -23.00
CA ARG A 274 -5.09 -18.94 -21.99
C ARG A 274 -5.77 -19.27 -20.66
N MET A 275 -6.77 -20.14 -20.64
CA MET A 275 -7.39 -20.58 -19.39
C MET A 275 -6.45 -21.48 -18.58
N ASN A 276 -5.55 -22.21 -19.25
CA ASN A 276 -4.49 -23.00 -18.62
C ASN A 276 -3.09 -22.33 -18.77
N ALA A 277 -3.05 -20.98 -18.78
CA ALA A 277 -1.84 -20.23 -19.09
C ALA A 277 -0.67 -20.51 -18.14
N HIS A 278 -0.92 -21.04 -16.95
CA HIS A 278 0.13 -21.38 -15.99
C HIS A 278 0.85 -22.67 -16.38
N CYS A 279 0.14 -23.77 -16.68
CA CYS A 279 0.78 -24.99 -17.20
C CYS A 279 1.51 -24.73 -18.51
N GLU A 280 0.85 -24.05 -19.47
CA GLU A 280 1.44 -23.70 -20.76
C GLU A 280 2.77 -22.94 -20.62
N ARG A 281 2.81 -21.99 -19.69
CA ARG A 281 4.03 -21.24 -19.38
C ARG A 281 5.12 -22.14 -18.81
N VAL A 282 4.78 -23.06 -17.91
CA VAL A 282 5.73 -23.98 -17.31
C VAL A 282 6.27 -24.97 -18.33
N ILE A 283 5.43 -25.51 -19.21
CA ILE A 283 5.86 -26.34 -20.34
C ILE A 283 6.85 -25.58 -21.23
N GLY A 284 6.55 -24.33 -21.58
CA GLY A 284 7.48 -23.50 -22.34
C GLY A 284 8.81 -23.26 -21.60
N THR A 285 8.78 -23.15 -20.28
CA THR A 285 9.97 -22.98 -19.44
C THR A 285 10.81 -24.25 -19.40
N ILE A 286 10.20 -25.42 -19.19
CA ILE A 286 10.86 -26.74 -19.27
C ILE A 286 11.55 -26.90 -20.62
N ARG A 287 10.88 -26.53 -21.72
CA ARG A 287 11.49 -26.59 -23.06
C ARG A 287 12.72 -25.70 -23.18
N ARG A 288 12.58 -24.41 -22.82
CA ARG A 288 13.66 -23.42 -22.96
C ARG A 288 14.85 -23.68 -22.07
N GLU A 289 14.65 -24.23 -20.87
CA GLU A 289 15.73 -24.40 -19.88
C GLU A 289 16.34 -25.80 -19.91
N ALA A 290 15.59 -26.83 -20.30
CA ALA A 290 16.05 -28.21 -20.30
C ALA A 290 15.97 -28.88 -21.68
N LEU A 291 14.77 -29.05 -22.23
CA LEU A 291 14.57 -29.97 -23.37
C LEU A 291 15.22 -29.48 -24.68
N ASN A 292 15.41 -28.17 -24.84
CA ASN A 292 16.12 -27.61 -26.00
C ASN A 292 17.65 -27.75 -25.90
N HIS A 293 18.17 -28.17 -24.75
CA HIS A 293 19.59 -28.26 -24.46
C HIS A 293 20.08 -29.69 -24.22
N VAL A 294 19.17 -30.67 -24.16
CA VAL A 294 19.48 -32.08 -23.90
C VAL A 294 18.95 -32.94 -25.03
N LEU A 295 19.83 -33.75 -25.62
CA LEU A 295 19.46 -34.74 -26.62
C LEU A 295 18.90 -35.99 -25.92
N LEU A 296 17.61 -36.24 -26.11
CA LEU A 296 16.92 -37.35 -25.47
C LEU A 296 17.06 -38.64 -26.28
N LEU A 297 17.46 -39.71 -25.60
CA LEU A 297 17.78 -40.99 -26.25
C LEU A 297 16.57 -41.90 -26.34
N ASN A 298 15.81 -42.00 -25.24
CA ASN A 298 14.67 -42.89 -25.10
C ASN A 298 13.79 -42.41 -23.93
N GLU A 299 12.72 -43.14 -23.66
CA GLU A 299 11.77 -42.84 -22.58
C GLU A 299 12.41 -42.83 -21.19
N ALA A 300 13.32 -43.76 -20.89
CA ALA A 300 14.00 -43.83 -19.60
C ALA A 300 14.90 -42.60 -19.37
N HIS A 301 15.65 -42.19 -20.40
CA HIS A 301 16.47 -40.98 -20.33
C HIS A 301 15.60 -39.73 -20.18
N ALA A 302 14.49 -39.63 -20.94
CA ALA A 302 13.55 -38.51 -20.81
C ALA A 302 12.94 -38.42 -19.40
N ARG A 303 12.59 -39.56 -18.80
CA ARG A 303 12.10 -39.62 -17.41
C ARG A 303 13.14 -39.11 -16.42
N GLN A 304 14.40 -39.53 -16.56
CA GLN A 304 15.47 -39.07 -15.68
C GLN A 304 15.70 -37.56 -15.80
N VAL A 305 15.78 -37.04 -17.03
CA VAL A 305 15.98 -35.60 -17.30
C VAL A 305 14.84 -34.76 -16.72
N LEU A 306 13.59 -35.19 -16.92
CA LEU A 306 12.44 -34.45 -16.40
C LEU A 306 12.33 -34.53 -14.87
N ALA A 307 12.69 -35.67 -14.26
CA ALA A 307 12.73 -35.79 -12.80
C ALA A 307 13.80 -34.89 -12.18
N GLU A 308 15.01 -34.86 -12.77
CA GLU A 308 16.09 -33.98 -12.35
C GLU A 308 15.70 -32.49 -12.52
N TYR A 309 15.03 -32.15 -13.63
CA TYR A 309 14.53 -30.79 -13.83
C TYR A 309 13.41 -30.40 -12.86
N GLN A 310 12.49 -31.32 -12.54
CA GLN A 310 11.43 -31.08 -11.55
C GLN A 310 12.04 -30.75 -10.19
N ASP A 311 13.07 -31.49 -9.77
CA ASP A 311 13.77 -31.24 -8.51
C ASP A 311 14.38 -29.83 -8.49
N HIS A 312 15.12 -29.49 -9.54
CA HIS A 312 15.67 -28.15 -9.74
C HIS A 312 14.59 -27.06 -9.69
N TYR A 313 13.49 -27.26 -10.43
CA TYR A 313 12.40 -26.31 -10.55
C TYR A 313 11.72 -26.02 -9.21
N ASN A 314 11.50 -27.06 -8.40
CA ASN A 314 10.80 -26.97 -7.12
C ASN A 314 11.68 -26.50 -5.97
N ARG A 315 12.97 -26.86 -5.98
CA ARG A 315 13.88 -26.63 -4.83
C ARG A 315 14.83 -25.47 -5.00
N HIS A 316 15.18 -25.09 -6.23
CA HIS A 316 16.26 -24.12 -6.45
C HIS A 316 15.91 -22.99 -7.42
N ARG A 317 15.12 -23.27 -8.46
CA ARG A 317 14.81 -22.27 -9.49
C ARG A 317 14.07 -21.07 -8.88
N PRO A 318 14.53 -19.82 -9.08
CA PRO A 318 13.84 -18.64 -8.58
C PRO A 318 12.58 -18.33 -9.41
N HIS A 319 11.49 -17.94 -8.73
CA HIS A 319 10.22 -17.58 -9.36
C HIS A 319 9.82 -16.15 -9.05
N ARG A 320 9.71 -15.31 -10.10
CA ARG A 320 9.25 -13.91 -9.97
C ARG A 320 7.88 -13.79 -9.29
N SER A 321 6.98 -14.73 -9.52
CA SER A 321 5.65 -14.74 -8.89
C SER A 321 5.68 -15.15 -7.40
N ARG A 322 6.83 -15.58 -6.89
CA ARG A 322 7.05 -15.97 -5.49
C ARG A 322 8.20 -15.19 -4.84
N ASP A 323 8.42 -13.94 -5.28
CA ASP A 323 9.50 -13.10 -4.74
C ASP A 323 10.88 -13.74 -4.87
N GLN A 324 11.13 -14.40 -6.01
CA GLN A 324 12.33 -15.17 -6.33
C GLN A 324 12.53 -16.44 -5.49
N ARG A 325 11.53 -16.88 -4.72
CA ARG A 325 11.59 -18.13 -3.98
C ARG A 325 11.26 -19.34 -4.89
N PRO A 326 11.98 -20.46 -4.72
CA PRO A 326 11.53 -21.76 -5.22
C PRO A 326 10.18 -22.18 -4.62
N PRO A 327 9.42 -23.07 -5.29
CA PRO A 327 8.13 -23.56 -4.81
C PRO A 327 8.18 -24.21 -3.41
N GLU A 328 9.25 -24.93 -3.10
CA GLU A 328 9.41 -25.60 -1.80
C GLU A 328 10.01 -24.68 -0.71
N ALA A 329 10.49 -23.48 -1.09
CA ALA A 329 11.04 -22.52 -0.14
C ALA A 329 9.93 -21.69 0.53
N GLN A 330 9.83 -21.78 1.85
CA GLN A 330 8.89 -21.01 2.65
C GLN A 330 9.42 -19.61 2.96
N GLU A 331 10.70 -19.51 3.34
CA GLU A 331 11.34 -18.27 3.77
C GLU A 331 12.36 -17.77 2.75
N GLN A 332 12.58 -16.45 2.75
CA GLN A 332 13.65 -15.84 1.98
C GLN A 332 14.95 -15.96 2.78
N PRO A 333 16.08 -16.31 2.14
CA PRO A 333 17.35 -16.35 2.86
C PRO A 333 17.65 -14.99 3.48
N ALA A 334 18.23 -15.01 4.69
CA ALA A 334 18.60 -13.80 5.40
C ALA A 334 19.49 -12.91 4.53
N VAL A 335 19.23 -11.61 4.56
CA VAL A 335 20.08 -10.60 3.93
C VAL A 335 21.46 -10.70 4.55
N LEU A 336 22.49 -10.91 3.73
CA LEU A 336 23.87 -10.91 4.22
C LEU A 336 24.28 -9.45 4.48
N ASP A 337 24.66 -9.15 5.72
CA ASP A 337 25.32 -7.89 6.07
C ASP A 337 26.78 -7.97 5.60
N GLY A 338 27.03 -7.50 4.38
CA GLY A 338 28.36 -7.41 3.78
C GLY A 338 28.73 -8.53 2.81
N PHE A 339 29.79 -8.28 2.03
CA PHE A 339 30.39 -9.23 1.08
C PHE A 339 31.52 -10.03 1.78
N GLU A 340 31.19 -10.79 2.81
CA GLU A 340 32.13 -11.79 3.34
C GLU A 340 32.27 -12.91 2.28
N PRO A 341 33.49 -13.24 1.80
CA PRO A 341 33.69 -14.23 0.74
C PRO A 341 33.44 -15.64 1.28
N ARG A 342 32.16 -16.03 1.40
CA ARG A 342 31.75 -17.40 1.69
C ARG A 342 32.04 -18.29 0.48
N LYS A 343 32.64 -19.46 0.71
CA LYS A 343 32.91 -20.44 -0.34
C LYS A 343 31.62 -20.82 -1.06
N LEU A 344 31.59 -20.61 -2.38
CA LEU A 344 30.47 -20.95 -3.25
C LEU A 344 30.58 -22.40 -3.73
N LEU A 345 29.56 -23.20 -3.48
CA LEU A 345 29.40 -24.54 -4.03
C LEU A 345 28.57 -24.45 -5.30
N ARG A 346 29.08 -25.05 -6.39
CA ARG A 346 28.38 -25.16 -7.67
C ARG A 346 27.96 -26.60 -7.90
N THR A 347 26.66 -26.84 -8.06
CA THR A 347 26.13 -28.14 -8.47
C THR A 347 25.72 -28.06 -9.94
N ARG A 348 26.19 -29.01 -10.76
CA ARG A 348 25.81 -29.12 -12.17
C ARG A 348 24.60 -30.03 -12.27
N ILE A 349 23.60 -29.60 -13.02
CA ILE A 349 22.35 -30.31 -13.28
C ILE A 349 22.18 -30.44 -14.79
N LEU A 350 21.54 -31.52 -15.25
CA LEU A 350 21.32 -31.83 -16.67
C LEU A 350 22.63 -31.80 -17.46
N SER A 351 23.63 -32.54 -16.98
CA SER A 351 24.98 -32.59 -17.55
C SER A 351 25.67 -31.21 -17.67
N GLY A 352 25.27 -30.25 -16.84
CA GLY A 352 25.86 -28.91 -16.78
C GLY A 352 25.13 -27.85 -17.61
N ALA A 353 24.01 -28.19 -18.26
CA ALA A 353 23.13 -27.19 -18.87
C ALA A 353 22.59 -26.18 -17.84
N ILE A 354 22.43 -26.64 -16.59
CA ILE A 354 22.02 -25.81 -15.46
C ILE A 354 23.09 -25.89 -14.37
N ASN A 355 23.37 -24.76 -13.73
CA ASN A 355 24.27 -24.67 -12.59
C ASN A 355 23.54 -24.03 -11.41
N GLU A 356 23.47 -24.77 -10.30
CA GLU A 356 22.98 -24.27 -9.02
C GLU A 356 24.13 -23.76 -8.16
N TYR A 357 23.84 -22.75 -7.35
CA TYR A 357 24.82 -22.12 -6.47
C TYR A 357 24.32 -22.07 -5.04
N ARG A 358 25.14 -22.52 -4.08
CA ARG A 358 24.84 -22.47 -2.64
C ARG A 358 26.09 -22.06 -1.89
N HIS A 359 25.94 -21.40 -0.74
CA HIS A 359 27.06 -21.20 0.16
C HIS A 359 27.37 -22.51 0.90
N ALA A 360 28.66 -22.79 1.11
CA ALA A 360 29.06 -23.84 2.05
C ALA A 360 28.56 -23.48 3.46
N ALA A 361 28.07 -24.49 4.19
CA ALA A 361 27.59 -24.36 5.55
C ALA A 361 28.70 -23.99 6.54
#